data_AF-A0A2S5RH24-F1
#
_entry.id   AF-A0A2S5RH24-F1
#
_cell.length_a   1.000
_cell.length_b   1.000
_cell.length_c   1.000
_cell.angle_alpha   90.00
_cell.angle_beta   90.00
_cell.angle_gamma   90.00
#
_symmetry.space_group_name_H-M   'P 1'
#
loop_
_entity.id
_entity.type
_entity.pdbx_description
1 polymer ?
#
loop_
_entity_poly.entity_id
_entity_poly.type
_entity_poly.pdbx_seq_one_letter_code
_entity_poly.pdbx_strand_id
1 'polypeptide(L)'
;MKNYDPKRKIIITFVFLLILIFYTFLVFSKISSTDSHKYAVDYEKIEKKIDDYSKQKESFKNLDEFEEGINLLNFDGVSLSAFDTSDNNSESNEEIYFKNLNVKVIFRLNKNYYWKQSTLGTTEQSHIYQITIDKRIIVEKTEIEKELNEIISDIDYEQALSSAWIKNQIETSEKSNLNVWYILNVSIIDKDDKENQNLNQENFEIKITIGLRKSYKWLETGNQENLTFEFTNNIYILKNKIDLFDEIVDIKKFFKSKTIKSYEDLENITKEKNNEKTNYKIDLLSKNETINKEYIVELQLSLNDGFEWKIGDELSKAEITLNFTINNLEEGEK
;
A
#
# COMPACT_ATOMS: atom_id res chain seq x y z
N MET A 1 -33.12 -108.43 -13.94
CA MET A 1 -33.41 -107.01 -14.22
C MET A 1 -34.39 -106.51 -13.17
N LYS A 2 -34.00 -105.57 -12.29
CA LYS A 2 -34.93 -104.98 -11.32
C LYS A 2 -35.83 -103.98 -12.05
N ASN A 3 -37.13 -104.26 -12.12
CA ASN A 3 -38.12 -103.32 -12.62
C ASN A 3 -38.18 -102.13 -11.67
N TYR A 4 -37.54 -101.03 -12.06
CA TYR A 4 -37.63 -99.77 -11.33
C TYR A 4 -39.01 -99.16 -11.61
N ASP A 5 -39.83 -99.05 -10.56
CA ASP A 5 -41.15 -98.44 -10.60
C ASP A 5 -41.06 -97.00 -11.15
N PRO A 6 -41.73 -96.69 -12.28
CA PRO A 6 -41.66 -95.37 -12.91
C PRO A 6 -42.08 -94.23 -11.99
N LYS A 7 -42.92 -94.50 -10.97
CA LYS A 7 -43.30 -93.48 -9.96
C LYS A 7 -42.10 -93.01 -9.14
N ARG A 8 -41.12 -93.88 -8.89
CA ARG A 8 -39.92 -93.57 -8.09
C ARG A 8 -38.95 -92.66 -8.83
N LYS A 9 -38.86 -92.77 -10.17
CA LYS A 9 -38.03 -91.87 -11.00
C LYS A 9 -38.53 -90.43 -10.96
N ILE A 10 -39.85 -90.24 -11.09
CA ILE A 10 -40.47 -88.91 -11.10
C ILE A 10 -40.24 -88.19 -9.76
N ILE A 11 -40.38 -88.91 -8.65
CA ILE A 11 -40.17 -88.33 -7.31
C ILE A 11 -38.71 -87.90 -7.12
N ILE A 12 -37.74 -88.74 -7.53
CA ILE A 12 -36.32 -88.41 -7.40
C ILE A 12 -35.95 -87.19 -8.25
N THR A 13 -36.45 -87.11 -9.49
CA THR A 13 -36.23 -85.95 -10.36
C THR A 13 -36.84 -84.67 -9.77
N PHE A 14 -38.04 -84.76 -9.18
CA PHE A 14 -38.70 -83.62 -8.55
C PHE A 14 -37.94 -83.12 -7.31
N VAL A 15 -37.46 -84.04 -6.47
CA VAL A 15 -36.64 -83.69 -5.28
C VAL A 15 -35.32 -83.04 -5.69
N PHE A 16 -34.66 -83.55 -6.75
CA PHE A 16 -33.43 -82.94 -7.27
C PHE A 16 -33.67 -81.52 -7.79
N LEU A 17 -34.79 -81.29 -8.48
CA LEU A 17 -35.16 -79.96 -8.97
C LEU A 17 -35.42 -78.99 -7.81
N LEU A 18 -36.08 -79.45 -6.75
CA LEU A 18 -36.34 -78.66 -5.53
C LEU A 18 -35.05 -78.26 -4.82
N ILE A 19 -34.09 -79.19 -4.70
CA ILE A 19 -32.77 -78.91 -4.13
C ILE A 19 -32.02 -77.89 -5.00
N LEU A 20 -32.11 -78.00 -6.33
CA LEU A 20 -31.47 -77.07 -7.25
C LEU A 20 -32.04 -75.66 -7.11
N ILE A 21 -33.37 -75.53 -7.06
CA ILE A 21 -34.06 -74.25 -6.85
C ILE A 21 -33.66 -73.65 -5.49
N PHE A 22 -33.67 -74.44 -4.42
CA PHE A 22 -33.29 -73.99 -3.09
C PHE A 22 -31.81 -73.54 -3.04
N TYR A 23 -30.92 -74.27 -3.71
CA TYR A 23 -29.51 -73.90 -3.80
C TYR A 23 -29.30 -72.60 -4.58
N THR A 24 -29.99 -72.41 -5.71
CA THR A 24 -29.93 -71.15 -6.47
C THR A 24 -30.47 -69.98 -5.66
N PHE A 25 -31.56 -70.17 -4.89
CA PHE A 25 -32.10 -69.17 -3.98
C PHE A 25 -31.10 -68.79 -2.87
N LEU A 26 -30.40 -69.76 -2.28
CA LEU A 26 -29.37 -69.52 -1.27
C LEU A 26 -28.13 -68.81 -1.82
N VAL A 27 -27.71 -69.12 -3.05
CA VAL A 27 -26.60 -68.43 -3.71
C VAL A 27 -26.99 -66.98 -4.03
N PHE A 28 -28.20 -66.75 -4.55
CA PHE A 28 -28.71 -65.39 -4.80
C PHE A 28 -28.86 -64.56 -3.52
N SER A 29 -29.33 -65.16 -2.41
CA SER A 29 -29.49 -64.44 -1.14
C SER A 29 -28.14 -64.09 -0.48
N LYS A 30 -27.11 -64.93 -0.65
CA LYS A 30 -25.74 -64.60 -0.20
C LYS A 30 -25.06 -63.52 -1.04
N ILE A 31 -25.33 -63.50 -2.36
CA ILE A 31 -24.81 -62.46 -3.26
C ILE A 31 -25.52 -61.12 -3.00
N SER A 32 -26.80 -61.12 -2.63
CA SER A 32 -27.50 -59.88 -2.26
C SER A 32 -27.12 -59.35 -0.88
N SER A 33 -26.50 -60.15 -0.02
CA SER A 33 -26.16 -59.77 1.36
C SER A 33 -24.71 -59.31 1.55
N THR A 34 -23.90 -59.20 0.49
CA THR A 34 -22.45 -58.94 0.60
C THR A 34 -22.01 -57.50 0.34
N ASP A 35 -22.91 -56.54 0.16
CA ASP A 35 -22.54 -55.12 0.16
C ASP A 35 -23.72 -54.30 0.69
N SER A 36 -23.62 -53.77 1.93
CA SER A 36 -23.99 -52.38 2.22
C SER A 36 -24.01 -52.06 3.72
N HIS A 37 -22.85 -52.04 4.39
CA HIS A 37 -22.75 -51.12 5.52
C HIS A 37 -22.73 -49.71 4.93
N LYS A 38 -23.90 -49.09 4.77
CA LYS A 38 -23.97 -47.69 4.34
C LYS A 38 -23.80 -46.79 5.56
N TYR A 39 -22.84 -45.87 5.50
CA TYR A 39 -22.62 -44.87 6.53
C TYR A 39 -23.52 -43.64 6.26
N ALA A 40 -24.15 -43.12 7.31
CA ALA A 40 -25.04 -41.96 7.20
C ALA A 40 -24.22 -40.67 7.17
N VAL A 41 -24.49 -39.80 6.21
CA VAL A 41 -23.93 -38.44 6.12
C VAL A 41 -25.05 -37.42 6.29
N ASP A 42 -24.79 -36.41 7.10
CA ASP A 42 -25.73 -35.32 7.36
C ASP A 42 -25.46 -34.15 6.40
N TYR A 43 -26.30 -34.01 5.36
CA TYR A 43 -26.11 -33.00 4.30
C TYR A 43 -26.13 -31.58 4.88
N GLU A 44 -27.14 -31.27 5.69
CA GLU A 44 -27.33 -29.95 6.31
C GLU A 44 -26.12 -29.54 7.15
N LYS A 45 -25.49 -30.50 7.83
CA LYS A 45 -24.27 -30.24 8.61
C LYS A 45 -23.09 -29.85 7.71
N ILE A 46 -22.93 -30.49 6.56
CA ILE A 46 -21.86 -30.20 5.60
C ILE A 46 -22.13 -28.86 4.92
N GLU A 47 -23.34 -28.67 4.41
CA GLU A 47 -23.81 -27.43 3.79
C GLU A 47 -23.57 -26.22 4.71
N LYS A 48 -23.93 -26.35 6.00
CA LYS A 48 -23.68 -25.31 7.00
C LYS A 48 -22.19 -25.01 7.19
N LYS A 49 -21.32 -26.02 7.19
CA LYS A 49 -19.86 -25.76 7.30
C LYS A 49 -19.32 -25.01 6.09
N ILE A 50 -19.82 -25.31 4.89
CA ILE A 50 -19.43 -24.59 3.67
C ILE A 50 -20.00 -23.17 3.68
N ASP A 51 -21.23 -22.99 4.16
CA ASP A 51 -21.83 -21.67 4.37
C ASP A 51 -21.01 -20.82 5.35
N ASP A 52 -20.64 -21.39 6.50
CA ASP A 52 -19.77 -20.74 7.48
C ASP A 52 -18.40 -20.37 6.86
N TYR A 53 -17.78 -21.28 6.09
CA TYR A 53 -16.52 -21.04 5.38
C TYR A 53 -16.64 -19.88 4.38
N SER A 54 -17.71 -19.90 3.57
CA SER A 54 -17.97 -18.89 2.55
C SER A 54 -18.23 -17.50 3.14
N LYS A 55 -18.83 -17.44 4.34
CA LYS A 55 -19.13 -16.19 5.06
C LYS A 55 -17.94 -15.65 5.86
N GLN A 56 -17.13 -16.54 6.45
CA GLN A 56 -15.94 -16.14 7.22
C GLN A 56 -14.87 -15.53 6.32
N LYS A 57 -14.79 -15.96 5.07
CA LYS A 57 -13.84 -15.46 4.09
C LYS A 57 -14.49 -14.38 3.24
N GLU A 58 -14.12 -13.12 3.48
CA GLU A 58 -14.69 -11.96 2.80
C GLU A 58 -14.56 -12.00 1.27
N SER A 59 -13.46 -12.59 0.76
CA SER A 59 -13.24 -12.78 -0.68
C SER A 59 -12.23 -13.89 -1.00
N PHE A 60 -12.25 -14.36 -2.25
CA PHE A 60 -11.35 -15.36 -2.83
C PHE A 60 -10.59 -14.76 -4.01
N LYS A 61 -9.40 -15.26 -4.33
CA LYS A 61 -8.59 -14.87 -5.48
C LYS A 61 -9.18 -15.37 -6.80
N ASN A 62 -9.75 -16.57 -6.79
CA ASN A 62 -10.40 -17.21 -7.94
C ASN A 62 -11.32 -18.35 -7.47
N LEU A 63 -12.01 -18.99 -8.42
CA LEU A 63 -12.89 -20.14 -8.14
C LEU A 63 -12.09 -21.34 -7.60
N ASP A 64 -10.89 -21.60 -8.15
CA ASP A 64 -10.05 -22.72 -7.76
C ASP A 64 -9.68 -22.66 -6.27
N GLU A 65 -9.35 -21.48 -5.74
CA GLU A 65 -9.06 -21.28 -4.31
C GLU A 65 -10.28 -21.59 -3.44
N PHE A 66 -11.48 -21.23 -3.89
CA PHE A 66 -12.71 -21.59 -3.19
C PHE A 66 -12.92 -23.11 -3.19
N GLU A 67 -12.74 -23.77 -4.34
CA GLU A 67 -12.87 -25.23 -4.46
C GLU A 67 -11.84 -25.98 -3.61
N GLU A 68 -10.57 -25.57 -3.64
CA GLU A 68 -9.52 -26.10 -2.77
C GLU A 68 -9.89 -25.91 -1.30
N GLY A 69 -10.38 -24.73 -0.94
CA GLY A 69 -10.82 -24.38 0.41
C GLY A 69 -11.91 -25.29 0.97
N ILE A 70 -12.99 -25.53 0.21
CA ILE A 70 -14.07 -26.42 0.65
C ILE A 70 -13.61 -27.88 0.69
N ASN A 71 -12.67 -28.29 -0.18
CA ASN A 71 -12.10 -29.64 -0.16
C ASN A 71 -11.22 -29.88 1.09
N LEU A 72 -10.54 -28.84 1.59
CA LEU A 72 -9.76 -28.91 2.83
C LEU A 72 -10.62 -29.07 4.10
N LEU A 73 -11.92 -28.78 4.04
CA LEU A 73 -12.85 -29.03 5.16
C LEU A 73 -13.05 -30.54 5.46
N ASN A 74 -12.59 -31.40 4.54
CA ASN A 74 -12.48 -32.86 4.64
C ASN A 74 -13.71 -33.53 5.27
N PHE A 75 -14.71 -33.80 4.42
CA PHE A 75 -15.93 -34.48 4.80
C PHE A 75 -15.85 -35.96 4.49
N ASP A 76 -15.86 -36.79 5.53
CA ASP A 76 -15.79 -38.24 5.35
C ASP A 76 -16.95 -38.76 4.49
N GLY A 77 -16.62 -39.53 3.46
CA GLY A 77 -17.58 -40.08 2.51
C GLY A 77 -18.20 -39.10 1.51
N VAL A 78 -17.72 -37.85 1.42
CA VAL A 78 -18.22 -36.84 0.46
C VAL A 78 -17.08 -36.26 -0.36
N SER A 79 -17.29 -36.20 -1.67
CA SER A 79 -16.48 -35.44 -2.61
C SER A 79 -17.21 -34.16 -2.99
N LEU A 80 -16.48 -33.04 -3.02
CA LEU A 80 -17.01 -31.73 -3.40
C LEU A 80 -16.41 -31.30 -4.74
N SER A 81 -17.19 -30.56 -5.50
CA SER A 81 -16.72 -29.84 -6.70
C SER A 81 -17.51 -28.56 -6.86
N ALA A 82 -16.90 -27.51 -7.42
CA ALA A 82 -17.48 -26.18 -7.51
C ALA A 82 -17.42 -25.63 -8.93
N PHE A 83 -18.51 -25.06 -9.42
CA PHE A 83 -18.57 -24.52 -10.78
C PHE A 83 -19.31 -23.19 -10.80
N ASP A 84 -18.81 -22.22 -11.58
CA ASP A 84 -19.49 -20.96 -11.85
C ASP A 84 -20.79 -21.21 -12.63
N THR A 85 -21.90 -20.66 -12.16
CA THR A 85 -23.22 -20.74 -12.79
C THR A 85 -23.73 -19.39 -13.31
N SER A 86 -22.90 -18.35 -13.24
CA SER A 86 -23.28 -17.04 -13.73
C SER A 86 -23.31 -17.01 -15.27
N ASP A 87 -24.45 -16.61 -15.83
CA ASP A 87 -24.56 -16.25 -17.25
C ASP A 87 -23.81 -14.93 -17.46
N ASN A 88 -22.71 -14.95 -18.21
CA ASN A 88 -21.84 -13.79 -18.48
C ASN A 88 -22.56 -12.71 -19.31
N ASN A 89 -23.51 -11.97 -18.74
CA ASN A 89 -24.24 -10.92 -19.44
C ASN A 89 -24.58 -9.72 -18.54
N SER A 90 -23.56 -9.12 -17.92
CA SER A 90 -23.43 -7.66 -17.80
C SER A 90 -22.20 -7.34 -16.97
N GLU A 91 -21.07 -7.02 -17.60
CA GLU A 91 -19.92 -6.48 -16.84
C GLU A 91 -20.25 -5.06 -16.38
N SER A 92 -20.50 -4.88 -15.09
CA SER A 92 -20.48 -3.56 -14.48
C SER A 92 -19.02 -3.08 -14.29
N ASN A 93 -18.78 -1.76 -14.26
CA ASN A 93 -17.42 -1.22 -14.06
C ASN A 93 -16.78 -1.61 -12.71
N GLU A 94 -17.56 -2.09 -11.73
CA GLU A 94 -17.03 -2.62 -10.46
C GLU A 94 -16.51 -4.07 -10.58
N GLU A 95 -16.93 -4.82 -11.61
CA GLU A 95 -16.49 -6.21 -11.87
C GLU A 95 -15.03 -6.35 -12.33
N ILE A 96 -14.39 -5.21 -12.60
CA ILE A 96 -12.97 -5.13 -12.93
C ILE A 96 -12.13 -5.57 -11.72
N TYR A 97 -12.57 -5.25 -10.50
CA TYR A 97 -11.80 -5.52 -9.27
C TYR A 97 -12.44 -6.58 -8.39
N PHE A 98 -13.78 -6.60 -8.30
CA PHE A 98 -14.51 -7.59 -7.52
C PHE A 98 -15.58 -8.25 -8.37
N LYS A 99 -15.54 -9.58 -8.54
CA LYS A 99 -16.58 -10.33 -9.25
C LYS A 99 -17.37 -11.17 -8.26
N ASN A 100 -18.65 -10.87 -8.09
CA ASN A 100 -19.56 -11.75 -7.38
C ASN A 100 -19.90 -12.94 -8.28
N LEU A 101 -19.65 -14.16 -7.80
CA LEU A 101 -19.96 -15.40 -8.49
C LEU A 101 -21.06 -16.15 -7.77
N ASN A 102 -21.99 -16.70 -8.54
CA ASN A 102 -22.89 -17.74 -8.08
C ASN A 102 -22.25 -19.09 -8.39
N VAL A 103 -21.73 -19.75 -7.37
CA VAL A 103 -21.00 -21.01 -7.50
C VAL A 103 -21.88 -22.16 -7.04
N LYS A 104 -22.14 -23.11 -7.94
CA LYS A 104 -22.81 -24.35 -7.59
C LYS A 104 -21.78 -25.33 -7.05
N VAL A 105 -21.94 -25.70 -5.79
CA VAL A 105 -21.17 -26.78 -5.15
C VAL A 105 -21.97 -28.07 -5.26
N ILE A 106 -21.33 -29.10 -5.80
CA ILE A 106 -21.87 -30.44 -5.96
C ILE A 106 -21.29 -31.34 -4.86
N PHE A 107 -22.17 -31.98 -4.11
CA PHE A 107 -21.86 -32.90 -3.02
C PHE A 107 -22.13 -34.31 -3.50
N ARG A 108 -21.08 -35.10 -3.74
CA ARG A 108 -21.20 -36.47 -4.24
C ARG A 108 -20.74 -37.46 -3.19
N LEU A 109 -21.62 -38.39 -2.83
CA LEU A 109 -21.31 -39.45 -1.87
C LEU A 109 -20.35 -40.48 -2.46
N ASN A 110 -19.37 -40.88 -1.65
CA ASN A 110 -18.49 -42.01 -1.95
C ASN A 110 -19.27 -43.35 -1.84
N LYS A 111 -18.69 -44.41 -2.41
CA LYS A 111 -19.26 -45.75 -2.31
C LYS A 111 -19.50 -46.09 -0.83
N ASN A 112 -20.67 -46.67 -0.51
CA ASN A 112 -21.09 -47.05 0.84
C ASN A 112 -21.51 -45.89 1.78
N TYR A 113 -21.90 -44.73 1.28
CA TYR A 113 -22.53 -43.67 2.08
C TYR A 113 -23.96 -43.37 1.61
N TYR A 114 -24.79 -42.75 2.46
CA TYR A 114 -26.13 -42.25 2.13
C TYR A 114 -26.45 -40.96 2.88
N TRP A 115 -27.26 -40.09 2.26
CA TRP A 115 -27.75 -38.87 2.90
C TRP A 115 -28.82 -39.19 3.93
N LYS A 116 -28.66 -38.68 5.15
CA LYS A 116 -29.65 -38.82 6.24
C LYS A 116 -31.00 -38.19 5.87
N GLN A 117 -30.99 -37.10 5.10
CA GLN A 117 -32.17 -36.34 4.69
C GLN A 117 -32.85 -36.86 3.40
N SER A 118 -32.22 -37.77 2.64
CA SER A 118 -32.78 -38.24 1.37
C SER A 118 -33.57 -39.53 1.54
N THR A 119 -34.87 -39.51 1.21
CA THR A 119 -35.68 -40.70 0.99
C THR A 119 -35.33 -41.32 -0.37
N LEU A 120 -34.25 -42.12 -0.38
CA LEU A 120 -33.84 -43.06 -1.44
C LEU A 120 -33.53 -42.46 -2.83
N GLY A 121 -32.25 -42.52 -3.21
CA GLY A 121 -31.85 -42.67 -4.63
C GLY A 121 -30.90 -41.60 -5.18
N THR A 122 -30.78 -40.44 -4.54
CA THR A 122 -29.85 -39.40 -5.00
C THR A 122 -28.48 -39.56 -4.34
N THR A 123 -27.46 -39.89 -5.14
CA THR A 123 -26.05 -39.92 -4.69
C THR A 123 -25.40 -38.53 -4.71
N GLU A 124 -26.11 -37.54 -5.25
CA GLU A 124 -25.64 -36.19 -5.47
C GLU A 124 -26.64 -35.18 -4.91
N GLN A 125 -26.14 -34.16 -4.22
CA GLN A 125 -26.86 -32.96 -3.79
C GLN A 125 -26.10 -31.75 -4.31
N SER A 126 -26.76 -30.59 -4.40
CA SER A 126 -26.07 -29.36 -4.80
C SER A 126 -26.67 -28.13 -4.13
N HIS A 127 -25.81 -27.17 -3.81
CA HIS A 127 -26.20 -25.87 -3.27
C HIS A 127 -25.50 -24.76 -4.06
N ILE A 128 -26.13 -23.59 -4.16
CA ILE A 128 -25.55 -22.41 -4.82
C ILE A 128 -25.09 -21.45 -3.73
N TYR A 129 -23.80 -21.12 -3.76
CA TYR A 129 -23.18 -20.14 -2.87
C TYR A 129 -22.85 -18.87 -3.66
N GLN A 130 -23.13 -17.71 -3.07
CA GLN A 130 -22.62 -16.45 -3.60
C GLN A 130 -21.26 -16.16 -2.96
N ILE A 131 -20.21 -16.07 -3.77
CA ILE A 131 -18.86 -15.74 -3.32
C ILE A 131 -18.35 -14.49 -4.02
N THR A 132 -17.46 -13.76 -3.36
CA THR A 132 -16.79 -12.59 -3.94
C THR A 132 -15.38 -12.97 -4.38
N ILE A 133 -15.08 -12.77 -5.66
CA ILE A 133 -13.71 -12.89 -6.19
C ILE A 133 -13.04 -11.52 -6.17
N ASP A 134 -11.96 -11.37 -5.43
CA ASP A 134 -11.09 -10.20 -5.41
C ASP A 134 -9.94 -10.37 -6.39
N LYS A 135 -10.02 -9.64 -7.51
CA LYS A 135 -9.07 -9.65 -8.62
C LYS A 135 -7.97 -8.58 -8.47
N ARG A 136 -7.93 -7.84 -7.36
CA ARG A 136 -6.91 -6.80 -7.17
C ARG A 136 -5.51 -7.41 -7.13
N ILE A 137 -4.57 -6.72 -7.77
CA ILE A 137 -3.15 -7.09 -7.83
C ILE A 137 -2.52 -6.89 -6.46
N ILE A 138 -1.73 -7.86 -6.02
CA ILE A 138 -1.04 -7.81 -4.73
C ILE A 138 0.24 -6.96 -4.86
N VAL A 139 0.48 -6.10 -3.88
CA VAL A 139 1.66 -5.24 -3.77
C VAL A 139 2.36 -5.55 -2.45
N GLU A 140 3.68 -5.73 -2.51
CA GLU A 140 4.49 -5.93 -1.31
C GLU A 140 5.01 -4.59 -0.78
N LYS A 141 4.98 -4.41 0.55
CA LYS A 141 5.50 -3.19 1.17
C LYS A 141 6.98 -2.95 0.84
N THR A 142 7.76 -4.01 0.72
CA THR A 142 9.21 -4.00 0.45
C THR A 142 9.56 -3.37 -0.91
N GLU A 143 8.72 -3.56 -1.93
CA GLU A 143 8.92 -2.95 -3.25
C GLU A 143 8.79 -1.43 -3.18
N ILE A 144 7.75 -0.95 -2.49
CA ILE A 144 7.50 0.48 -2.27
C ILE A 144 8.58 1.10 -1.40
N GLU A 145 9.00 0.41 -0.35
CA GLU A 145 10.07 0.87 0.54
C GLU A 145 11.39 1.02 -0.20
N LYS A 146 11.70 0.15 -1.16
CA LYS A 146 12.88 0.27 -2.01
C LYS A 146 12.81 1.53 -2.89
N GLU A 147 11.71 1.74 -3.60
CA GLU A 147 11.53 2.92 -4.46
C GLU A 147 11.58 4.23 -3.65
N LEU A 148 10.96 4.25 -2.47
CA LEU A 148 11.03 5.42 -1.58
C LEU A 148 12.44 5.65 -1.04
N ASN A 149 13.17 4.59 -0.67
CA ASN A 149 14.57 4.74 -0.25
C ASN A 149 15.45 5.33 -1.36
N GLU A 150 15.25 4.93 -2.62
CA GLU A 150 15.95 5.51 -3.77
C GLU A 150 15.68 7.03 -3.87
N ILE A 151 14.40 7.44 -3.84
CA ILE A 151 14.00 8.85 -3.84
C ILE A 151 14.64 9.62 -2.68
N ILE A 152 14.59 9.07 -1.46
CA ILE A 152 15.15 9.70 -0.26
C ILE A 152 16.67 9.79 -0.33
N SER A 153 17.34 8.81 -0.91
CA SER A 153 18.80 8.77 -1.03
C SER A 153 19.36 9.71 -2.09
N ASP A 154 18.56 10.03 -3.11
CA ASP A 154 18.94 10.95 -4.19
C ASP A 154 18.86 12.43 -3.77
N ILE A 155 18.30 12.73 -2.60
CA ILE A 155 18.22 14.09 -2.07
C ILE A 155 19.59 14.51 -1.53
N ASP A 156 20.14 15.58 -2.11
CA ASP A 156 21.33 16.23 -1.57
C ASP A 156 20.95 17.06 -0.32
N TYR A 157 20.98 16.39 0.84
CA TYR A 157 20.70 17.00 2.15
C TYR A 157 21.71 18.09 2.54
N GLU A 158 22.94 18.03 2.02
CA GLU A 158 23.89 19.11 2.25
C GLU A 158 23.38 20.38 1.56
N GLN A 159 22.80 20.29 0.37
CA GLN A 159 22.28 21.44 -0.36
C GLN A 159 20.89 21.92 0.10
N ALA A 160 20.23 21.20 1.00
CA ALA A 160 18.91 21.58 1.49
C ALA A 160 18.95 22.91 2.28
N LEU A 161 18.01 23.80 2.00
CA LEU A 161 17.84 25.08 2.72
C LEU A 161 16.73 25.04 3.77
N SER A 162 15.77 24.13 3.62
CA SER A 162 14.62 24.00 4.52
C SER A 162 13.96 22.63 4.37
N SER A 163 13.20 22.21 5.38
CA SER A 163 12.39 20.99 5.32
C SER A 163 11.34 21.08 4.20
N ALA A 164 10.80 22.28 3.93
CA ALA A 164 9.90 22.51 2.80
C ALA A 164 10.55 22.20 1.45
N TRP A 165 11.85 22.49 1.28
CA TRP A 165 12.58 22.15 0.06
C TRP A 165 12.72 20.63 -0.11
N ILE A 166 13.09 19.91 0.95
CA ILE A 166 13.19 18.44 0.95
C ILE A 166 11.83 17.82 0.58
N LYS A 167 10.75 18.31 1.21
CA LYS A 167 9.39 17.88 0.92
C LYS A 167 9.06 18.02 -0.57
N ASN A 168 9.39 19.17 -1.16
CA ASN A 168 9.16 19.42 -2.58
C ASN A 168 9.99 18.49 -3.49
N GLN A 169 11.22 18.14 -3.11
CA GLN A 169 12.02 17.17 -3.89
C GLN A 169 11.35 15.79 -3.94
N ILE A 170 10.79 15.34 -2.82
CA ILE A 170 10.08 14.05 -2.74
C ILE A 170 8.80 14.08 -3.60
N GLU A 171 7.98 15.11 -3.45
CA GLU A 171 6.71 15.26 -4.18
C GLU A 171 6.93 15.45 -5.69
N THR A 172 8.06 16.02 -6.12
CA THR A 172 8.36 16.22 -7.55
C THR A 172 9.02 15.01 -8.21
N SER A 173 9.75 14.20 -7.45
CA SER A 173 10.31 12.93 -7.92
C SER A 173 9.24 11.89 -8.31
N GLU A 174 8.00 12.09 -7.82
CA GLU A 174 6.83 11.25 -8.07
C GLU A 174 6.43 11.11 -9.56
N LYS A 175 6.93 11.98 -10.46
CA LYS A 175 6.34 12.13 -11.80
C LYS A 175 6.73 11.08 -12.86
N SER A 176 7.58 10.09 -12.59
CA SER A 176 8.08 9.21 -13.68
C SER A 176 7.93 7.69 -13.51
N ASN A 177 7.63 7.12 -12.34
CA ASN A 177 7.69 5.65 -12.17
C ASN A 177 6.48 4.95 -11.53
N LEU A 178 5.43 5.64 -11.07
CA LEU A 178 4.48 5.03 -10.13
C LEU A 178 3.16 4.60 -10.78
N ASN A 179 3.19 3.44 -11.44
CA ASN A 179 1.99 2.82 -12.02
C ASN A 179 1.07 2.15 -10.97
N VAL A 180 1.58 1.93 -9.75
CA VAL A 180 0.95 1.08 -8.73
C VAL A 180 0.41 1.88 -7.54
N TRP A 181 1.11 2.94 -7.15
CA TRP A 181 0.88 3.72 -5.93
C TRP A 181 1.01 5.22 -6.18
N TYR A 182 0.70 6.03 -5.18
CA TYR A 182 0.84 7.49 -5.21
C TYR A 182 1.11 8.05 -3.81
N ILE A 183 1.82 9.17 -3.75
CA ILE A 183 2.09 9.88 -2.49
C ILE A 183 0.86 10.68 -2.11
N LEU A 184 0.31 10.40 -0.94
CA LEU A 184 -0.80 11.16 -0.36
C LEU A 184 -0.31 12.34 0.46
N ASN A 185 0.78 12.14 1.19
CA ASN A 185 1.32 13.15 2.09
C ASN A 185 2.79 12.87 2.39
N VAL A 186 3.59 13.94 2.41
CA VAL A 186 4.94 13.96 2.97
C VAL A 186 4.95 14.86 4.20
N SER A 187 5.36 14.31 5.33
CA SER A 187 5.55 15.01 6.60
C SER A 187 7.02 14.92 6.98
N ILE A 188 7.59 16.06 7.35
CA ILE A 188 8.96 16.15 7.86
C ILE A 188 8.85 16.63 9.31
N ILE A 189 9.37 15.82 10.23
CA ILE A 189 9.28 16.03 11.66
C ILE A 189 10.69 16.29 12.17
N ASP A 190 10.88 17.40 12.88
CA ASP A 190 12.14 17.70 13.53
C ASP A 190 12.43 16.62 14.59
N LYS A 191 13.62 16.02 14.50
CA LYS A 191 14.11 15.11 15.53
C LYS A 191 15.01 15.90 16.45
N ASP A 192 14.53 16.09 17.68
CA ASP A 192 15.33 16.48 18.85
C ASP A 192 16.34 15.36 19.18
N ASP A 193 17.34 15.17 18.31
CA ASP A 193 18.33 14.13 18.46
C ASP A 193 19.42 14.64 19.41
N LYS A 194 19.16 14.48 20.71
CA LYS A 194 20.08 14.90 21.79
C LYS A 194 21.44 14.18 21.77
N GLU A 195 21.56 13.08 21.01
CA GLU A 195 22.76 12.24 20.97
C GLU A 195 23.71 12.54 19.80
N ASN A 196 23.24 13.14 18.71
CA ASN A 196 24.09 13.57 17.58
C ASN A 196 24.37 15.08 17.65
N GLN A 197 25.31 15.46 18.52
CA GLN A 197 25.76 16.85 18.70
C GLN A 197 26.67 17.34 17.57
N ASN A 198 26.29 17.15 16.31
CA ASN A 198 26.87 17.98 15.26
C ASN A 198 26.13 19.31 15.29
N LEU A 199 26.69 20.30 16.00
CA LEU A 199 26.06 21.60 16.31
C LEU A 199 25.49 22.34 15.10
N ASN A 200 25.92 21.96 13.88
CA ASN A 200 25.54 22.60 12.63
C ASN A 200 24.46 21.84 11.83
N GLN A 201 23.88 20.77 12.36
CA GLN A 201 22.86 19.96 11.68
C GLN A 201 21.52 19.99 12.42
N GLU A 202 20.42 20.12 11.68
CA GLU A 202 19.05 19.79 12.11
C GLU A 202 18.71 18.43 11.55
N ASN A 203 18.40 17.46 12.40
CA ASN A 203 18.03 16.12 11.97
C ASN A 203 16.51 16.04 11.80
N PHE A 204 16.07 15.32 10.79
CA PHE A 204 14.65 15.17 10.51
C PHE A 204 14.27 13.71 10.32
N GLU A 205 12.99 13.46 10.56
CA GLU A 205 12.31 12.24 10.18
C GLU A 205 11.35 12.54 9.05
N ILE A 206 11.37 11.73 8.01
CA ILE A 206 10.44 11.85 6.89
C ILE A 206 9.42 10.73 7.00
N LYS A 207 8.14 11.11 7.07
CA LYS A 207 7.00 10.21 6.92
C LYS A 207 6.34 10.41 5.58
N ILE A 208 6.24 9.33 4.82
CA ILE A 208 5.58 9.31 3.52
C ILE A 208 4.36 8.40 3.63
N THR A 209 3.17 8.97 3.45
CA THR A 209 1.92 8.22 3.40
C THR A 209 1.58 7.90 1.96
N ILE A 210 1.39 6.62 1.67
CA ILE A 210 1.14 6.07 0.34
C ILE A 210 -0.28 5.53 0.24
N GLY A 211 -0.95 5.87 -0.86
CA GLY A 211 -2.19 5.24 -1.29
C GLY A 211 -1.94 4.27 -2.45
N LEU A 212 -2.76 3.23 -2.55
CA LEU A 212 -2.76 2.32 -3.69
C LEU A 212 -3.87 2.68 -4.68
N ARG A 213 -3.62 2.47 -5.98
CA ARG A 213 -4.70 2.59 -6.98
C ARG A 213 -5.75 1.49 -6.76
N LYS A 214 -6.98 1.74 -7.23
CA LYS A 214 -8.15 0.86 -7.05
C LYS A 214 -7.96 -0.60 -7.50
N SER A 215 -7.01 -0.87 -8.39
CA SER A 215 -6.69 -2.20 -8.89
C SER A 215 -5.73 -3.00 -8.02
N TYR A 216 -5.21 -2.43 -6.93
CA TYR A 216 -4.15 -3.05 -6.11
C TYR A 216 -4.59 -3.26 -4.67
N LYS A 217 -3.87 -4.09 -3.91
CA LYS A 217 -4.04 -4.27 -2.47
C LYS A 217 -2.71 -4.67 -1.84
N TRP A 218 -2.53 -4.38 -0.56
CA TRP A 218 -1.36 -4.81 0.18
C TRP A 218 -1.38 -6.32 0.40
N LEU A 219 -0.21 -6.96 0.29
CA LEU A 219 -0.04 -8.37 0.66
C LEU A 219 -0.35 -8.57 2.15
N GLU A 220 0.10 -7.65 2.99
CA GLU A 220 0.10 -7.76 4.44
C GLU A 220 -1.30 -7.67 5.03
N THR A 221 -2.13 -6.79 4.49
CA THR A 221 -3.45 -6.49 5.05
C THR A 221 -4.61 -6.89 4.16
N GLY A 222 -4.31 -7.32 2.93
CA GLY A 222 -5.30 -7.77 1.95
C GLY A 222 -6.18 -6.64 1.40
N ASN A 223 -5.90 -5.38 1.75
CA ASN A 223 -6.76 -4.23 1.51
C ASN A 223 -5.99 -3.02 0.94
N GLN A 224 -6.72 -1.93 0.69
CA GLN A 224 -6.22 -0.67 0.10
C GLN A 224 -6.01 0.44 1.14
N GLU A 225 -5.80 0.08 2.39
CA GLU A 225 -5.53 1.10 3.41
C GLU A 225 -4.25 1.89 3.08
N ASN A 226 -4.16 3.10 3.58
CA ASN A 226 -2.97 3.92 3.38
C ASN A 226 -1.88 3.44 4.34
N LEU A 227 -0.67 3.23 3.82
CA LEU A 227 0.48 2.88 4.65
C LEU A 227 1.42 4.07 4.76
N THR A 228 2.01 4.24 5.94
CA THR A 228 3.03 5.26 6.20
C THR A 228 4.39 4.59 6.34
N PHE A 229 5.35 5.13 5.60
CA PHE A 229 6.75 4.74 5.60
C PHE A 229 7.54 5.81 6.35
N GLU A 230 8.48 5.40 7.19
CA GLU A 230 9.25 6.28 8.07
C GLU A 230 10.74 6.14 7.72
N PHE A 231 11.39 7.27 7.49
CA PHE A 231 12.80 7.36 7.15
C PHE A 231 13.48 8.28 8.15
N THR A 232 14.57 7.79 8.76
CA THR A 232 15.24 8.48 9.88
C THR A 232 16.74 8.63 9.69
N ASN A 233 17.30 8.00 8.66
CA ASN A 233 18.75 7.84 8.54
C ASN A 233 19.32 8.93 7.62
N ASN A 234 20.29 9.68 8.13
CA ASN A 234 21.06 10.70 7.39
C ASN A 234 20.20 11.80 6.74
N ILE A 235 19.04 12.12 7.32
CA ILE A 235 18.17 13.19 6.85
C ILE A 235 18.45 14.39 7.74
N TYR A 236 19.12 15.40 7.18
CA TYR A 236 19.46 16.60 7.93
C TYR A 236 19.48 17.85 7.05
N ILE A 237 19.52 19.01 7.68
CA ILE A 237 19.77 20.31 7.06
C ILE A 237 20.91 20.99 7.80
N LEU A 238 21.83 21.60 7.06
CA LEU A 238 22.91 22.37 7.64
C LEU A 238 22.40 23.77 8.07
N LYS A 239 22.41 24.05 9.38
CA LYS A 239 21.93 25.31 10.00
C LYS A 239 22.70 26.55 9.58
N ASN A 240 23.92 26.35 9.11
CA ASN A 240 24.90 27.40 8.89
C ASN A 240 24.91 27.93 7.45
N LYS A 241 23.96 27.49 6.61
CA LYS A 241 23.83 27.93 5.22
C LYS A 241 22.84 29.07 5.09
N ILE A 242 23.21 30.08 4.32
CA ILE A 242 22.40 31.29 4.12
C ILE A 242 22.24 31.50 2.62
N ASP A 243 21.00 31.59 2.13
CA ASP A 243 20.75 31.93 0.73
C ASP A 243 21.13 33.39 0.48
N LEU A 244 22.22 33.59 -0.28
CA LEU A 244 22.76 34.93 -0.50
C LEU A 244 21.78 35.80 -1.29
N PHE A 245 21.03 35.24 -2.25
CA PHE A 245 20.16 36.02 -3.11
C PHE A 245 18.97 36.56 -2.33
N ASP A 246 18.33 35.71 -1.53
CA ASP A 246 17.22 36.12 -0.67
C ASP A 246 17.64 37.20 0.33
N GLU A 247 18.83 37.05 0.94
CA GLU A 247 19.36 38.05 1.86
C GLU A 247 19.68 39.39 1.16
N ILE A 248 20.25 39.36 -0.05
CA ILE A 248 20.47 40.58 -0.85
C ILE A 248 19.14 41.28 -1.13
N VAL A 249 18.09 40.54 -1.46
CA VAL A 249 16.75 41.10 -1.73
C VAL A 249 16.16 41.71 -0.46
N ASP A 250 16.24 41.02 0.67
CA ASP A 250 15.78 41.50 1.98
C ASP A 250 16.48 42.80 2.37
N ILE A 251 17.81 42.83 2.32
CA ILE A 251 18.62 44.02 2.61
C ILE A 251 18.22 45.18 1.71
N LYS A 252 18.15 44.97 0.38
CA LYS A 252 17.78 46.03 -0.56
C LYS A 252 16.39 46.58 -0.28
N LYS A 253 15.41 45.73 -0.01
CA LYS A 253 14.04 46.15 0.34
C LYS A 253 14.01 46.95 1.63
N PHE A 254 14.72 46.47 2.65
CA PHE A 254 14.81 47.15 3.94
C PHE A 254 15.35 48.57 3.79
N PHE A 255 16.53 48.74 3.18
CA PHE A 255 17.12 50.06 3.00
C PHE A 255 16.28 50.98 2.11
N LYS A 256 15.65 50.47 1.05
CA LYS A 256 14.76 51.27 0.18
C LYS A 256 13.46 51.71 0.85
N SER A 257 13.02 51.02 1.90
CA SER A 257 11.81 51.37 2.63
C SER A 257 12.01 52.47 3.68
N LYS A 258 13.27 52.82 3.98
CA LYS A 258 13.63 53.84 4.96
C LYS A 258 13.93 55.17 4.26
N THR A 259 13.54 56.28 4.90
CA THR A 259 13.91 57.62 4.45
C THR A 259 15.29 57.98 5.02
N ILE A 260 16.29 58.15 4.15
CA ILE A 260 17.68 58.38 4.58
C ILE A 260 18.07 59.81 4.21
N LYS A 261 18.23 60.71 5.19
CA LYS A 261 18.52 62.14 4.93
C LYS A 261 19.95 62.52 5.25
N SER A 262 20.65 61.67 5.99
CA SER A 262 22.00 61.91 6.45
C SER A 262 22.78 60.61 6.53
N TYR A 263 24.10 60.73 6.60
CA TYR A 263 24.97 59.59 6.83
C TYR A 263 24.73 58.95 8.21
N GLU A 264 24.36 59.75 9.22
CA GLU A 264 23.97 59.23 10.55
C GLU A 264 22.72 58.34 10.48
N ASP A 265 21.73 58.71 9.65
CA ASP A 265 20.55 57.85 9.40
C ASP A 265 20.99 56.51 8.80
N LEU A 266 21.90 56.54 7.82
CA LEU A 266 22.40 55.34 7.14
C LEU A 266 23.17 54.43 8.11
N GLU A 267 23.99 54.98 9.01
CA GLU A 267 24.64 54.20 10.06
C GLU A 267 23.64 53.57 11.03
N ASN A 268 22.62 54.33 11.46
CA ASN A 268 21.61 53.84 12.38
C ASN A 268 20.74 52.72 11.76
N ILE A 269 20.35 52.88 10.49
CA ILE A 269 19.61 51.87 9.73
C ILE A 269 20.46 50.62 9.50
N THR A 270 21.76 50.79 9.23
CA THR A 270 22.69 49.66 9.09
C THR A 270 22.81 48.90 10.41
N LYS A 271 22.95 49.60 11.55
CA LYS A 271 22.97 48.99 12.89
C LYS A 271 21.65 48.29 13.21
N GLU A 272 20.51 48.89 12.87
CA GLU A 272 19.18 48.28 13.00
C GLU A 272 19.15 46.94 12.27
N LYS A 273 19.53 46.92 10.98
CA LYS A 273 19.53 45.67 10.19
C LYS A 273 20.52 44.65 10.71
N ASN A 274 21.69 45.09 11.15
CA ASN A 274 22.73 44.22 11.69
C ASN A 274 22.28 43.54 12.99
N ASN A 275 21.46 44.21 13.82
CA ASN A 275 20.92 43.62 15.05
C ASN A 275 19.83 42.56 14.80
N GLU A 276 19.19 42.55 13.63
CA GLU A 276 18.23 41.51 13.24
C GLU A 276 18.91 40.21 12.81
N LYS A 277 20.22 40.25 12.50
CA LYS A 277 20.94 39.14 11.88
C LYS A 277 21.94 38.55 12.86
N THR A 278 21.86 37.24 13.07
CA THR A 278 22.78 36.49 13.95
C THR A 278 23.89 35.77 13.20
N ASN A 279 23.81 35.72 11.88
CA ASN A 279 24.57 34.77 11.05
C ASN A 279 25.68 35.44 10.21
N TYR A 280 25.57 36.74 9.99
CA TYR A 280 26.54 37.56 9.27
C TYR A 280 26.46 39.00 9.77
N LYS A 281 27.49 39.78 9.46
CA LYS A 281 27.62 41.19 9.79
C LYS A 281 27.47 42.05 8.54
N ILE A 282 26.83 43.20 8.69
CA ILE A 282 26.69 44.24 7.66
C ILE A 282 27.55 45.44 8.06
N ASP A 283 28.59 45.71 7.29
CA ASP A 283 29.46 46.87 7.46
C ASP A 283 29.20 47.90 6.36
N LEU A 284 28.96 49.15 6.76
CA LEU A 284 28.83 50.27 5.83
C LEU A 284 30.22 50.71 5.37
N LEU A 285 30.50 50.59 4.08
CA LEU A 285 31.78 50.98 3.49
C LEU A 285 31.76 52.39 2.90
N SER A 286 30.60 52.88 2.46
CA SER A 286 30.48 54.23 1.91
C SER A 286 30.97 55.26 2.93
N LYS A 287 31.92 56.12 2.54
CA LYS A 287 32.42 57.20 3.41
C LYS A 287 32.23 58.56 2.76
N ASN A 288 31.53 59.41 3.49
CA ASN A 288 31.47 60.87 3.34
C ASN A 288 31.11 61.41 1.94
N GLU A 289 29.81 61.42 1.65
CA GLU A 289 29.21 62.37 0.70
C GLU A 289 27.88 62.88 1.24
N THR A 290 27.46 64.08 0.83
CA THR A 290 26.17 64.65 1.24
C THR A 290 25.04 63.90 0.53
N ILE A 291 24.15 63.25 1.29
CA ILE A 291 23.02 62.45 0.78
C ILE A 291 21.91 63.38 0.30
N ASN A 292 22.12 64.00 -0.86
CA ASN A 292 21.24 65.04 -1.40
C ASN A 292 20.38 64.57 -2.60
N LYS A 293 20.66 63.40 -3.19
CA LYS A 293 20.00 62.75 -4.36
C LYS A 293 20.19 61.22 -4.33
N GLU A 294 19.91 60.51 -5.45
CA GLU A 294 20.29 59.11 -5.68
C GLU A 294 21.68 58.84 -5.11
N TYR A 295 21.73 58.03 -4.05
CA TYR A 295 22.96 57.75 -3.32
C TYR A 295 23.29 56.27 -3.45
N ILE A 296 24.52 55.95 -3.82
CA ILE A 296 24.99 54.56 -3.92
C ILE A 296 25.50 54.15 -2.53
N VAL A 297 24.75 53.24 -1.90
CA VAL A 297 25.20 52.57 -0.69
C VAL A 297 26.09 51.41 -1.08
N GLU A 298 27.24 51.33 -0.44
CA GLU A 298 28.19 50.22 -0.49
C GLU A 298 28.23 49.56 0.89
N LEU A 299 27.76 48.32 0.95
CA LEU A 299 27.77 47.49 2.16
C LEU A 299 28.69 46.30 1.95
N GLN A 300 29.39 45.88 2.99
CA GLN A 300 30.11 44.60 3.05
C GLN A 300 29.34 43.64 3.93
N LEU A 301 29.09 42.44 3.42
CA LEU A 301 28.55 41.33 4.18
C LEU A 301 29.69 40.36 4.49
N SER A 302 29.96 40.19 5.79
CA SER A 302 30.96 39.24 6.27
C SER A 302 30.27 38.17 7.13
N LEU A 303 30.45 36.90 6.77
CA LEU A 303 29.85 35.79 7.50
C LEU A 303 30.44 35.68 8.90
N ASN A 304 29.62 35.28 9.87
CA ASN A 304 30.13 34.86 11.17
C ASN A 304 30.81 33.48 11.04
N ASP A 305 31.72 33.17 11.96
CA ASP A 305 32.46 31.90 11.95
C ASP A 305 31.51 30.70 11.87
N GLY A 306 31.79 29.81 10.93
CA GLY A 306 31.01 28.60 10.70
C GLY A 306 29.87 28.75 9.71
N PHE A 307 29.49 29.97 9.26
CA PHE A 307 28.46 30.15 8.24
C PHE A 307 29.00 30.15 6.80
N GLU A 308 28.13 29.82 5.84
CA GLU A 308 28.43 29.78 4.41
C GLU A 308 27.28 30.39 3.59
N TRP A 309 27.63 31.16 2.56
CA TRP A 309 26.71 31.61 1.53
C TRP A 309 26.39 30.45 0.59
N LYS A 310 25.10 30.23 0.31
CA LYS A 310 24.66 29.43 -0.82
C LYS A 310 24.48 30.35 -2.03
N ILE A 311 25.19 30.04 -3.12
CA ILE A 311 25.16 30.78 -4.39
C ILE A 311 24.85 29.77 -5.50
N GLY A 312 23.57 29.65 -5.85
CA GLY A 312 23.12 28.53 -6.69
C GLY A 312 23.41 27.20 -5.98
N ASP A 313 24.23 26.35 -6.61
CA ASP A 313 24.63 25.04 -6.06
C ASP A 313 25.98 25.06 -5.34
N GLU A 314 26.63 26.23 -5.28
CA GLU A 314 27.95 26.40 -4.65
C GLU A 314 27.85 27.00 -3.25
N LEU A 315 28.80 26.61 -2.39
CA LEU A 315 28.97 27.17 -1.05
C LEU A 315 30.20 28.07 -1.01
N SER A 316 30.08 29.25 -0.39
CA SER A 316 31.14 30.23 -0.33
C SER A 316 31.27 30.87 1.04
N LYS A 317 32.52 31.14 1.46
CA LYS A 317 32.85 31.93 2.66
C LYS A 317 33.32 33.35 2.32
N ALA A 318 33.17 33.75 1.05
CA ALA A 318 33.64 35.04 0.60
C ALA A 318 32.86 36.19 1.26
N GLU A 319 33.56 37.31 1.47
CA GLU A 319 32.91 38.58 1.77
C GLU A 319 32.18 39.09 0.54
N ILE A 320 30.96 39.61 0.73
CA ILE A 320 30.12 40.09 -0.37
C ILE A 320 29.98 41.60 -0.29
N THR A 321 30.42 42.31 -1.31
CA THR A 321 30.18 43.75 -1.44
C THR A 321 28.89 43.99 -2.21
N LEU A 322 27.95 44.71 -1.61
CA LEU A 322 26.69 45.11 -2.21
C LEU A 322 26.68 46.60 -2.52
N ASN A 323 26.47 46.91 -3.80
CA ASN A 323 26.30 48.27 -4.29
C ASN A 323 24.87 48.46 -4.79
N PHE A 324 24.14 49.42 -4.22
CA PHE A 324 22.79 49.76 -4.69
C PHE A 324 22.40 51.19 -4.36
N THR A 325 21.51 51.73 -5.20
CA THR A 325 21.01 53.10 -5.05
C THR A 325 19.84 53.16 -4.06
N ILE A 326 19.89 54.15 -3.16
CA ILE A 326 18.80 54.58 -2.26
C ILE A 326 18.37 56.02 -2.59
N ASN A 327 17.22 56.42 -2.06
CA ASN A 327 16.62 57.75 -2.24
C ASN A 327 16.41 58.17 -3.70
N ASN A 328 15.42 57.57 -4.34
CA ASN A 328 14.83 58.13 -5.54
C ASN A 328 13.79 59.18 -5.11
N LEU A 329 14.26 60.37 -4.71
CA LEU A 329 13.35 61.49 -4.56
C LEU A 329 12.89 61.85 -5.97
N GLU A 330 11.68 61.44 -6.34
CA GLU A 330 11.01 62.02 -7.51
C GLU A 330 11.11 63.53 -7.37
N GLU A 331 11.71 64.17 -8.38
CA GLU A 331 11.67 65.62 -8.51
C GLU A 331 10.20 66.02 -8.50
N GLY A 332 9.75 66.60 -7.38
CA GLY A 332 8.40 67.10 -7.26
C GLY A 332 8.08 68.01 -8.43
N GLU A 333 6.92 67.77 -9.04
CA GLU A 333 6.23 68.76 -9.88
C GLU A 333 6.32 70.13 -9.20
N LYS A 334 6.91 71.08 -9.93
CA LYS A 334 7.08 72.48 -9.52
C LYS A 334 5.76 73.20 -9.36
#